data_AF-A0A7K4H9V8-F1
#
_entry.id   AF-A0A7K4H9V8-F1
#
_cell.length_a   1.000
_cell.length_b   1.000
_cell.length_c   1.000
_cell.angle_alpha   90.00
_cell.angle_beta   90.00
_cell.angle_gamma   90.00
#
_symmetry.space_group_name_H-M   'P 1'
#
loop_
_entity.id
_entity.type
_entity.pdbx_description
1 polymer ?
#
loop_
_entity_poly.entity_id
_entity_poly.type
_entity_poly.pdbx_seq_one_letter_code
_entity_poly.pdbx_strand_id
1 'polypeptide(L)' 'MVNLNYNIDIEIFESDGVCDRHKVGEKFKFPEDNGKICQWLLDSMNSMIRVLKYGG' A
#
# COMPACT_ATOMS: atom_id res chain seq x y z
N MET A 1 -2.73 -24.52 4.72
CA MET A 1 -2.56 -23.12 4.26
C MET A 1 -3.65 -22.30 4.91
N VAL A 2 -3.28 -21.33 5.75
CA VAL A 2 -4.25 -20.41 6.35
C VAL A 2 -4.57 -19.35 5.29
N ASN A 3 -5.83 -19.30 4.82
CA ASN A 3 -6.29 -18.20 4.00
C ASN A 3 -6.78 -17.09 4.94
N LEU A 4 -5.95 -16.07 5.15
CA LEU A 4 -6.36 -14.85 5.85
C LEU A 4 -7.17 -13.99 4.87
N ASN A 5 -8.44 -13.75 5.19
CA ASN A 5 -9.26 -12.76 4.49
C ASN A 5 -8.96 -11.39 5.11
N TYR A 6 -8.19 -10.56 4.41
CA TYR A 6 -7.86 -9.22 4.87
C TYR A 6 -8.07 -8.22 3.74
N ASN A 7 -8.47 -7.00 4.10
CA ASN A 7 -8.56 -5.85 3.20
C ASN A 7 -7.47 -4.86 3.60
N ILE A 8 -6.78 -4.26 2.62
CA ILE A 8 -5.74 -3.26 2.86
C ILE A 8 -6.18 -1.94 2.25
N ASP A 9 -6.51 -0.99 3.10
CA ASP A 9 -6.70 0.41 2.74
C ASP A 9 -5.42 1.19 3.07
N ILE A 10 -4.99 2.04 2.15
CA ILE A 10 -3.78 2.86 2.26
C ILE A 10 -4.21 4.32 2.31
N GLU A 11 -3.62 5.09 3.21
CA GLU A 11 -3.82 6.54 3.30
C GLU A 11 -2.46 7.24 3.37
N ILE A 12 -2.28 8.27 2.54
CA ILE A 12 -1.13 9.16 2.64
C ILE A 12 -1.40 10.13 3.78
N PHE A 13 -0.89 9.81 4.97
CA PHE A 13 -1.21 10.57 6.18
C PHE A 13 -0.38 11.86 6.32
N GLU A 14 0.90 11.82 5.93
CA GLU A 14 1.81 12.96 6.02
C GLU A 14 2.87 12.93 4.90
N SER A 15 3.48 14.08 4.63
CA SER A 15 4.61 14.21 3.72
C SER A 15 5.54 15.31 4.20
N ASP A 16 6.84 15.02 4.25
CA ASP A 16 7.92 15.92 4.66
C ASP A 16 8.50 16.75 3.50
N GLY A 17 7.90 16.64 2.30
CA GLY A 17 8.37 17.30 1.10
C GLY A 17 7.30 17.33 0.01
N VAL A 18 7.72 17.67 -1.22
CA VAL A 18 6.82 17.66 -2.38
C VAL A 18 6.86 16.27 -3.00
N CYS A 19 5.77 15.50 -2.82
CA CYS A 19 5.53 14.31 -3.64
C CYS A 19 4.79 14.74 -4.91
N ASP A 20 5.40 14.56 -6.07
CA ASP A 20 4.78 14.96 -7.34
C ASP A 20 3.56 14.11 -7.71
N ARG A 21 3.47 12.89 -7.15
CA ARG A 21 2.47 11.89 -7.57
C ARG A 21 1.31 11.74 -6.60
N HIS A 22 1.54 11.93 -5.30
CA HIS A 22 0.54 11.66 -4.25
C HIS A 22 0.36 12.84 -3.33
N LYS A 23 -0.84 13.00 -2.77
CA LYS A 23 -1.17 14.08 -1.85
C LYS A 23 -1.60 13.55 -0.48
N VAL A 24 -1.33 14.33 0.56
CA VAL A 24 -1.86 14.03 1.90
C VAL A 24 -3.39 13.93 1.87
N GLY A 25 -3.94 12.92 2.53
CA GLY A 25 -5.35 12.55 2.54
C GLY A 25 -5.80 11.66 1.38
N GLU A 26 -4.93 11.37 0.42
CA GLU A 26 -5.24 10.45 -0.67
C GLU A 26 -5.33 9.00 -0.17
N LYS A 27 -6.32 8.26 -0.68
CA LYS A 27 -6.63 6.90 -0.22
C LYS A 27 -6.67 5.92 -1.39
N PHE A 28 -6.16 4.71 -1.16
CA PHE A 28 -6.09 3.64 -2.15
C PHE A 28 -6.53 2.30 -1.55
N LYS A 29 -7.13 1.45 -2.37
CA LYS A 29 -7.42 0.06 -2.04
C LYS A 29 -6.41 -0.87 -2.68
N PHE A 30 -5.76 -1.72 -1.89
CA PHE A 30 -4.82 -2.70 -2.41
C PHE A 30 -5.48 -4.09 -2.51
N PRO A 31 -5.37 -4.79 -3.67
CA PRO A 31 -4.56 -4.47 -4.85
C PRO A 31 -5.29 -3.69 -5.96
N GLU A 32 -6.55 -3.30 -5.76
CA GLU A 32 -7.43 -2.74 -6.81
C GLU A 32 -6.88 -1.45 -7.45
N ASP A 33 -6.18 -0.63 -6.67
CA ASP A 33 -5.63 0.66 -7.07
C ASP A 33 -4.12 0.61 -7.38
N ASN A 34 -3.52 -0.56 -7.58
CA ASN A 34 -2.06 -0.68 -7.84
C ASN A 34 -1.56 0.22 -8.99
N GLY A 35 -2.38 0.45 -10.03
CA GLY A 35 -2.01 1.34 -11.13
C GLY A 35 -1.91 2.83 -10.76
N LYS A 36 -2.55 3.24 -9.65
CA LYS A 36 -2.54 4.62 -9.14
C LYS A 36 -1.36 4.86 -8.20
N ILE A 37 -0.97 3.83 -7.44
CA ILE A 37 0.14 3.86 -6.49
C ILE A 37 1.47 3.92 -7.26
N CYS A 38 2.46 4.67 -6.75
CA CYS A 38 3.79 4.67 -7.37
C CYS A 38 4.56 3.38 -7.07
N GLN A 39 5.47 3.02 -7.96
CA GLN A 39 6.27 1.81 -7.83
C GLN A 39 7.05 1.78 -6.50
N TRP A 40 7.66 2.91 -6.13
CA TRP A 40 8.39 3.03 -4.88
C TRP A 40 7.53 2.69 -3.65
N LEU A 41 6.31 3.23 -3.58
CA LEU A 41 5.41 2.98 -2.45
C LEU A 41 4.92 1.53 -2.43
N LEU A 42 4.62 0.95 -3.60
CA LEU A 42 4.29 -0.48 -3.71
C LEU A 42 5.43 -1.37 -3.20
N ASP A 43 6.66 -1.04 -3.57
CA ASP A 43 7.85 -1.81 -3.17
C ASP A 43 8.10 -1.72 -1.67
N SER A 44 7.91 -0.55 -1.05
CA SER A 44 8.00 -0.38 0.40
C SER A 44 7.00 -1.24 1.17
N MET A 45 5.81 -1.49 0.61
CA MET A 45 4.77 -2.29 1.25
C MET A 45 4.88 -3.80 1.00
N ASN A 46 5.62 -4.22 -0.03
CA ASN A 46 5.66 -5.61 -0.50
C ASN A 46 6.04 -6.61 0.60
N SER A 47 7.01 -6.26 1.45
CA SER A 47 7.43 -7.12 2.57
C SER A 47 6.28 -7.38 3.56
N MET A 48 5.55 -6.34 3.95
CA MET A 48 4.38 -6.44 4.83
C MET A 48 3.29 -7.30 4.18
N ILE A 49 2.95 -7.02 2.92
CA ILE A 49 1.91 -7.76 2.19
C ILE A 49 2.28 -9.24 2.10
N ARG A 50 3.55 -9.58 1.87
CA ARG A 50 4.00 -10.97 1.77
C ARG A 50 3.82 -11.73 3.09
N VAL A 51 4.17 -11.10 4.22
CA VAL A 51 3.97 -11.69 5.55
C VAL A 51 2.48 -11.92 5.81
N LEU A 52 1.62 -10.95 5.47
CA LEU A 52 0.17 -11.08 5.62
C LEU A 52 -0.43 -12.19 4.73
N LYS A 53 0.10 -12.39 3.51
CA LYS A 53 -0.39 -13.41 2.58
C LYS A 53 0.01 -14.83 2.95
N TYR A 54 1.27 -15.01 3.29
CA TYR A 54 1.88 -16.35 3.29
C TYR A 54 2.33 -16.83 4.67
N GLY A 55 2.25 -15.96 5.68
CA GLY A 55 2.98 -16.18 6.92
C GLY A 55 4.48 -15.90 6.73
N GLY A 56 5.14 -15.48 7.81
CA GLY A 56 6.58 -15.26 7.86
C GLY A 56 7.37 -16.57 7.91
#